data_AF-B8JAH5-F1
#
_entry.id   AF-B8JAH5-F1
#
_cell.length_a   1.000
_cell.length_b   1.000
_cell.length_c   1.000
_cell.angle_alpha   90.00
_cell.angle_beta   90.00
_cell.angle_gamma   90.00
#
_symmetry.space_group_name_H-M   'P 1'
#
loop_
_entity.id
_entity.type
_entity.pdbx_description
1 polymer ?
#
loop_
_entity_poly.entity_id
_entity_poly.type
_entity_poly.pdbx_seq_one_letter_code
_entity_poly.pdbx_strand_id
1 'polypeptide(L)' 'MRTALLAALAAASLSAAVPAAAAAPKGVIEDDYPRALAEAKARNVPMLVDVWAPW' A
#
# COMPACT_ATOMS: atom_id res chain seq x y z
N MET A 1 -30.94 19.99 19.69
CA MET A 1 -30.67 19.71 18.26
C MET A 1 -29.19 19.86 17.87
N ARG A 2 -28.45 20.89 18.33
CA ARG A 2 -27.00 21.04 18.07
C ARG A 2 -26.14 19.85 18.53
N THR A 3 -26.45 19.26 19.67
CA THR A 3 -25.73 18.10 20.23
C THR A 3 -25.88 16.83 19.39
N ALA A 4 -27.06 16.61 18.78
CA ALA A 4 -27.28 15.49 17.87
C ALA A 4 -26.52 15.66 16.55
N LEU A 5 -26.38 16.90 16.06
CA LEU A 5 -25.61 17.21 14.86
C LEU A 5 -24.10 16.99 15.07
N LEU A 6 -23.57 17.37 16.25
CA LEU A 6 -22.16 17.15 16.60
C LEU A 6 -21.82 15.67 16.73
N ALA A 7 -22.73 14.85 17.29
CA ALA A 7 -22.54 13.40 17.38
C ALA A 7 -22.53 12.72 16.00
N ALA A 8 -23.35 13.19 15.06
CA ALA A 8 -23.39 12.67 13.70
C ALA A 8 -22.11 12.99 12.90
N LEU A 9 -21.50 14.17 13.10
CA LEU A 9 -20.22 14.50 12.46
C LEU A 9 -19.05 13.66 12.99
N ALA A 10 -19.03 13.34 14.30
CA ALA A 10 -17.97 12.51 14.89
C ALA A 10 -18.01 11.05 14.40
N ALA A 11 -19.20 10.52 14.10
CA ALA A 11 -19.35 9.17 13.58
C ALA A 11 -18.88 9.04 12.11
N ALA A 12 -18.96 10.11 11.32
CA ALA A 12 -18.51 10.11 9.92
C ALA A 12 -16.98 10.09 9.78
N SER A 13 -16.23 10.59 10.77
CA SER A 13 -14.76 10.56 10.78
C SER A 13 -14.16 9.18 11.09
N LEU A 14 -14.96 8.21 11.53
CA LEU A 14 -14.50 6.85 11.82
C LEU A 14 -14.75 5.88 10.65
N SER A 15 -14.96 6.41 9.44
CA SER A 15 -14.88 5.61 8.22
C SER A 15 -13.42 5.23 8.03
N ALA A 16 -13.02 4.08 8.58
CA ALA A 16 -11.72 3.46 8.35
C ALA A 16 -11.47 3.42 6.84
N ALA A 17 -10.47 4.18 6.38
CA ALA A 17 -10.04 4.14 5.01
C ALA A 17 -9.54 2.73 4.72
N VAL A 18 -10.33 1.96 3.97
CA VAL A 18 -9.88 0.70 3.38
C VAL A 18 -8.65 1.08 2.54
N PRO A 19 -7.47 0.47 2.74
CA PRO A 19 -6.34 0.77 1.88
C PRO A 19 -6.76 0.38 0.47
N ALA A 20 -7.02 1.37 -0.38
CA ALA A 20 -7.18 1.14 -1.79
C ALA A 20 -5.88 0.48 -2.23
N ALA A 21 -5.96 -0.74 -2.77
CA ALA A 21 -4.82 -1.43 -3.35
C ALA A 21 -4.25 -0.51 -4.45
N ALA A 22 -3.24 0.27 -4.08
CA ALA A 22 -2.60 1.19 -4.99
C ALA A 22 -1.98 0.32 -6.09
N ALA A 23 -2.28 0.63 -7.35
CA ALA A 23 -1.63 -0.03 -8.47
C ALA A 23 -0.12 0.03 -8.24
N ALA A 24 0.52 -1.13 -8.26
CA ALA A 24 1.93 -1.24 -7.91
C ALA A 24 2.75 -0.25 -8.77
N PRO A 25 3.65 0.54 -8.16
CA PRO A 25 4.46 1.48 -8.91
C PRO A 25 5.24 0.75 -10.02
N LYS A 26 5.48 1.45 -11.13
CA LYS A 26 6.23 0.90 -12.27
C LYS A 26 7.59 0.36 -11.78
N GLY A 27 7.83 -0.93 -11.97
CA GLY A 27 9.06 -1.61 -11.54
C GLY A 27 8.90 -2.57 -10.35
N VAL A 28 7.69 -2.78 -9.84
CA VAL A 28 7.40 -3.87 -8.89
C VAL A 28 7.34 -5.21 -9.63
N ILE A 29 8.10 -6.18 -9.14
CA ILE A 29 8.08 -7.57 -9.60
C ILE A 29 7.60 -8.43 -8.43
N GLU A 30 6.38 -8.94 -8.51
CA GLU A 30 5.82 -9.87 -7.53
C GLU A 30 6.29 -11.29 -7.78
N ASP A 31 6.60 -11.99 -6.68
CA ASP A 31 6.89 -13.44 -6.61
C ASP A 31 7.98 -13.97 -7.55
N ASP A 32 8.82 -13.09 -8.11
CA ASP A 32 9.91 -13.45 -9.04
C ASP A 32 11.21 -12.70 -8.68
N TYR A 33 11.80 -13.13 -7.57
CA TYR A 33 13.07 -12.61 -7.10
C TYR A 33 14.22 -12.76 -8.12
N PRO A 34 14.41 -13.90 -8.83
CA PRO A 34 15.50 -14.04 -9.80
C PRO A 34 15.44 -12.98 -10.91
N ARG A 35 14.25 -12.69 -11.44
CA ARG A 35 14.07 -11.65 -12.44
C ARG A 35 14.33 -10.26 -11.88
N ALA A 36 13.81 -9.95 -10.69
CA ALA A 36 14.01 -8.66 -10.04
C ALA A 36 15.51 -8.38 -9.80
N LEU A 37 16.26 -9.38 -9.36
CA LEU A 37 17.70 -9.27 -9.16
C LEU A 37 18.45 -9.04 -10.48
N ALA A 38 18.08 -9.74 -11.56
CA ALA A 38 18.69 -9.57 -12.86
C ALA A 38 18.46 -8.16 -13.43
N GLU A 39 17.25 -7.63 -13.29
CA GLU A 39 16.91 -6.28 -13.74
C GLU A 39 17.66 -5.21 -12.93
N ALA A 40 17.67 -5.31 -11.60
CA ALA A 40 18.38 -4.38 -10.73
C ALA A 40 19.89 -4.33 -11.07
N LYS A 41 20.49 -5.50 -11.33
CA LYS A 41 21.89 -5.60 -11.79
C LYS A 41 22.10 -4.97 -13.15
N ALA A 42 21.25 -5.28 -14.14
CA ALA A 42 21.34 -4.73 -15.48
C ALA A 42 21.24 -3.19 -15.49
N ARG A 43 20.43 -2.64 -14.57
CA ARG A 43 20.23 -1.19 -14.40
C ARG A 43 21.23 -0.54 -13.45
N ASN A 44 22.05 -1.32 -12.74
CA ASN A 44 22.96 -0.88 -11.70
C ASN A 44 22.28 0.01 -10.64
N VAL A 45 21.12 -0.43 -10.12
CA VAL A 45 20.34 0.27 -9.10
C VAL A 45 20.09 -0.61 -7.88
N PRO A 46 19.97 -0.03 -6.67
CA PRO A 46 19.52 -0.78 -5.50
C PRO A 46 18.08 -1.27 -5.65
N MET A 47 17.77 -2.41 -5.03
CA MET A 47 16.47 -3.07 -5.04
C MET A 47 15.88 -3.13 -3.63
N LEU A 48 14.61 -2.77 -3.49
CA LEU A 48 13.82 -2.98 -2.27
C LEU A 48 13.11 -4.33 -2.39
N VAL A 49 13.20 -5.16 -1.34
CA VAL A 49 12.44 -6.41 -1.24
C VAL A 49 11.43 -6.25 -0.12
N ASP A 50 10.15 -6.26 -0.48
CA ASP A 50 9.04 -6.24 0.47
C ASP A 50 8.61 -7.68 0.75
N VAL A 51 8.77 -8.13 2.00
CA VAL A 51 8.44 -9.50 2.44
C VAL A 51 7.32 -9.41 3.44
N TRP A 52 6.15 -9.92 3.07
CA TRP A 52 4.95 -9.85 3.90
C TRP A 52 4.16 -11.16 3.84
N ALA A 53 3.25 -11.33 4.79
CA ALA A 53 2.28 -12.41 4.80
C ALA A 53 0.95 -11.91 5.40
N PRO A 54 -0.20 -12.55 5.08
CA PRO A 54 -1.53 -12.03 5.43
C PRO A 54 -2.01 -12.35 6.85
N TRP A 55 -1.19 -13.01 7.67
CA TRP A 55 -1.54 -13.51 9.00
C TRP A 55 -1.08 -12.58 10.13
#